data_AF-A0A6H0IVN7-F1
#
_entry.id   AF-A0A6H0IVN7-F1
#
_cell.length_a   1.000
_cell.length_b   1.000
_cell.length_c   1.000
_cell.angle_alpha   90.00
_cell.angle_beta   90.00
_cell.angle_gamma   90.00
#
_symmetry.space_group_name_H-M   'P 1'
#
loop_
_entity.id
_entity.type
_entity.pdbx_description
1 polymer ?
#
loop_
_entity_poly.entity_id
_entity_poly.type
_entity_poly.pdbx_seq_one_letter_code
_entity_poly.pdbx_strand_id
1 'polypeptide(L)'
;MTDEGTAKGDVESEYARNWQRRKRTYEENGFPYITITPSDLQDPESLITRLANLEPESVPVTAVGLAQGSWDRYTAPQWTREKVRDEVMAYAANNGGYMPSQSQLHADGRADLVKAIHTWCGGFGPLQRRLGLMPAPIHEKQYRSRDQMLDDLLAKGRELGRRPKALELRQVHYLALLHEFGGLEAAWTALEQSHDRAVDTDDAD
;
A
#
# COMPACT_ATOMS: atom_id res chain seq x y z
N MET A 1 -31.39 -22.29 6.14
CA MET A 1 -30.95 -21.32 7.15
C MET A 1 -29.58 -20.84 6.70
N THR A 2 -29.57 -19.85 5.81
CA THR A 2 -28.38 -19.40 5.07
C THR A 2 -27.72 -18.27 5.84
N ASP A 3 -26.48 -18.51 6.24
CA ASP A 3 -25.57 -17.56 6.87
C ASP A 3 -24.86 -16.76 5.75
N GLU A 4 -25.43 -15.61 5.41
CA GLU A 4 -24.82 -14.59 4.54
C GLU A 4 -24.61 -13.32 5.38
N GLY A 5 -23.48 -13.19 6.10
CA GLY A 5 -23.34 -12.00 6.94
C GLY A 5 -22.02 -11.79 7.66
N THR A 6 -20.87 -11.79 6.99
CA THR A 6 -19.62 -11.43 7.71
C THR A 6 -18.53 -10.67 6.95
N ALA A 7 -18.71 -10.33 5.67
CA ALA A 7 -17.68 -9.58 4.92
C ALA A 7 -17.97 -8.08 4.69
N LYS A 8 -19.24 -7.64 4.78
CA LYS A 8 -19.59 -6.20 4.61
C LYS A 8 -19.25 -5.34 5.82
N GLY A 9 -19.15 -5.92 7.01
CA GLY A 9 -18.99 -5.17 8.27
C GLY A 9 -17.67 -4.41 8.40
N ASP A 10 -16.58 -4.86 7.77
CA ASP A 10 -15.25 -4.27 8.00
C ASP A 10 -15.06 -2.93 7.27
N VAL A 11 -15.44 -2.86 5.98
CA VAL A 11 -15.34 -1.63 5.17
C VAL A 11 -16.34 -0.56 5.63
N GLU A 12 -17.56 -0.95 5.99
CA GLU A 12 -18.57 -0.03 6.56
C GLU A 12 -18.10 0.54 7.91
N SER A 13 -17.43 -0.28 8.73
CA SER A 13 -16.88 0.18 10.02
C SER A 13 -15.71 1.16 9.86
N GLU A 14 -14.88 0.99 8.83
CA GLU A 14 -13.75 1.87 8.56
C GLU A 14 -14.21 3.20 7.95
N TYR A 15 -15.16 3.15 7.03
CA TYR A 15 -15.81 4.34 6.48
C TYR A 15 -16.47 5.16 7.59
N ALA A 16 -17.23 4.51 8.48
CA ALA A 16 -17.86 5.17 9.62
C ALA A 16 -16.82 5.84 10.54
N ARG A 17 -15.72 5.16 10.87
CA ARG A 17 -14.62 5.72 11.69
C ARG A 17 -13.96 6.93 11.05
N ASN A 18 -13.63 6.85 9.75
CA ASN A 18 -13.01 7.95 9.02
C ASN A 18 -13.96 9.15 8.87
N TRP A 19 -15.25 8.89 8.66
CA TRP A 19 -16.27 9.93 8.61
C TRP A 19 -16.40 10.67 9.95
N GLN A 20 -16.48 9.93 11.06
CA GLN A 20 -16.55 10.53 12.41
C GLN A 20 -15.31 11.41 12.72
N ARG A 21 -14.12 10.96 12.31
CA ARG A 21 -12.88 11.75 12.49
C ARG A 21 -12.91 13.06 11.71
N ARG A 22 -13.36 13.02 10.46
CA ARG A 22 -13.48 14.22 9.61
C ARG A 22 -14.55 15.16 10.14
N LYS A 23 -15.73 14.63 10.48
CA LYS A 23 -16.82 15.39 11.09
C LYS A 23 -16.35 16.15 12.35
N ARG A 24 -15.67 15.46 13.27
CA ARG A 24 -15.09 16.08 14.46
C ARG A 24 -14.15 17.24 14.11
N THR A 25 -13.29 17.06 13.11
CA THR A 25 -12.36 18.12 12.66
C THR A 25 -13.12 19.35 12.15
N TYR A 26 -14.21 19.15 11.42
CA TYR A 26 -15.03 20.27 10.90
C TYR A 26 -15.76 20.99 12.03
N GLU A 27 -16.34 20.25 12.99
CA GLU A 27 -17.01 20.81 14.17
C GLU A 27 -16.04 21.58 15.07
N GLU A 28 -14.86 21.03 15.36
CA GLU A 28 -13.83 21.68 16.20
C GLU A 28 -13.29 22.98 15.60
N ASN A 29 -13.28 23.09 14.26
CA ASN A 29 -12.79 24.27 13.56
C ASN A 29 -13.92 25.20 13.09
N GLY A 30 -15.18 24.91 13.43
CA GLY A 30 -16.34 25.70 13.04
C GLY A 30 -16.61 25.71 11.52
N PHE A 31 -16.11 24.72 10.77
CA PHE A 31 -16.35 24.62 9.34
C PHE A 31 -17.78 24.09 9.09
N PRO A 32 -18.59 24.78 8.28
CA PRO A 32 -19.90 24.28 7.92
C PRO A 32 -19.76 23.02 7.05
N TYR A 33 -20.66 22.06 7.24
CA TYR A 33 -20.70 20.83 6.45
C TYR A 33 -22.15 20.37 6.26
N ILE A 34 -22.39 19.60 5.18
CA ILE A 34 -23.64 18.87 4.98
C ILE A 34 -23.37 17.38 4.96
N THR A 35 -24.32 16.61 5.46
CA THR A 35 -24.34 15.15 5.30
C THR A 35 -25.27 14.83 4.13
N ILE A 36 -24.75 14.11 3.14
CA ILE A 36 -25.52 13.61 1.99
C ILE A 36 -26.03 12.21 2.36
N THR A 37 -27.35 12.05 2.32
CA THR A 37 -28.02 10.76 2.52
C THR A 37 -28.43 10.15 1.17
N PRO A 38 -28.68 8.85 1.07
CA PRO A 38 -29.12 8.23 -0.19
C PRO A 38 -30.41 8.84 -0.77
N SER A 39 -31.32 9.33 0.08
CA SER A 39 -32.53 10.04 -0.34
C SER A 39 -32.21 11.37 -1.04
N ASP A 40 -31.12 12.03 -0.65
CA ASP A 40 -30.69 13.28 -1.28
C ASP A 40 -30.18 13.07 -2.71
N LEU A 41 -29.69 11.87 -3.03
CA LEU A 41 -29.26 11.52 -4.39
C LEU A 41 -30.43 11.34 -5.36
N GLN A 42 -31.66 11.24 -4.84
CA GLN A 42 -32.88 11.12 -5.65
C GLN A 42 -33.47 12.49 -6.02
N ASP A 43 -33.05 13.57 -5.35
CA ASP A 43 -33.48 14.95 -5.63
C ASP A 43 -32.27 15.91 -5.64
N PRO A 44 -31.63 16.08 -6.81
CA PRO A 44 -30.42 16.89 -6.93
C PRO A 44 -30.67 18.40 -6.72
N GLU A 45 -31.88 18.91 -6.94
CA GLU A 45 -32.18 20.35 -6.76
C GLU A 45 -32.19 20.75 -5.29
N SER A 46 -32.73 19.88 -4.44
CA SER A 46 -32.67 20.03 -2.98
C SER A 46 -31.23 20.03 -2.46
N LEU A 47 -30.35 19.19 -3.02
CA LEU A 47 -28.92 19.18 -2.70
C LEU A 47 -28.21 20.48 -3.10
N ILE A 48 -28.45 20.98 -4.31
CA ILE A 48 -27.87 22.23 -4.79
C ILE A 48 -28.27 23.39 -3.89
N THR A 49 -29.54 23.42 -3.46
CA THR A 49 -30.06 24.45 -2.55
C THR A 49 -29.40 24.37 -1.17
N ARG A 50 -29.25 23.16 -0.61
CA ARG A 50 -28.56 22.95 0.67
C ARG A 50 -27.08 23.31 0.62
N LEU A 51 -26.43 23.09 -0.52
CA LEU A 51 -25.04 23.49 -0.75
C LEU A 51 -24.91 25.02 -0.92
N ALA A 52 -25.85 25.66 -1.61
CA ALA A 52 -25.87 27.11 -1.79
C ALA A 52 -26.11 27.86 -0.46
N ASN A 53 -26.90 27.27 0.45
CA ASN A 53 -27.16 27.81 1.78
C ASN A 53 -26.06 27.48 2.81
N LEU A 54 -25.01 26.79 2.37
CA LEU A 54 -23.83 26.48 3.16
C LEU A 54 -22.93 27.71 3.13
N GLU A 55 -23.43 28.82 3.67
CA GLU A 55 -22.62 30.02 3.82
C GLU A 55 -21.50 29.69 4.82
N PRO A 56 -20.21 29.76 4.42
CA PRO A 56 -19.20 29.97 5.44
C PRO A 56 -19.60 31.27 6.11
N GLU A 57 -19.80 31.26 7.43
CA GLU A 57 -19.71 32.51 8.18
C GLU A 57 -18.47 33.19 7.61
N SER A 58 -18.64 34.36 7.02
CA SER A 58 -17.52 35.17 6.59
C SER A 58 -16.88 35.71 7.86
N VAL A 59 -16.34 34.80 8.67
CA VAL A 59 -15.30 35.11 9.61
C VAL A 59 -14.30 35.85 8.73
N PRO A 60 -13.99 37.13 9.01
CA PRO A 60 -12.85 37.73 8.38
C PRO A 60 -11.75 36.71 8.64
N VAL A 61 -11.22 36.13 7.56
CA VAL A 61 -9.96 35.44 7.65
C VAL A 61 -9.05 36.56 8.09
N THR A 62 -8.92 36.75 9.41
CA THR A 62 -7.76 37.33 10.01
C THR A 62 -6.72 36.49 9.34
N ALA A 63 -6.00 37.07 8.38
CA ALA A 63 -4.86 36.40 7.83
C ALA A 63 -4.03 36.15 9.08
N VAL A 64 -4.16 34.95 9.64
CA VAL A 64 -3.30 34.42 10.69
C VAL A 64 -1.98 34.57 10.00
N GLY A 65 -1.24 35.63 10.35
CA GLY A 65 -0.25 36.22 9.47
C GLY A 65 0.58 35.08 8.95
N LEU A 66 0.35 34.68 7.69
CA LEU A 66 0.86 33.40 7.19
C LEU A 66 2.40 33.42 7.27
N ALA A 67 2.97 34.62 7.41
CA ALA A 67 4.35 34.97 7.67
C ALA A 67 5.00 34.41 8.95
N GLN A 68 4.30 34.25 10.08
CA GLN A 68 5.03 34.00 11.36
C GLN A 68 5.13 32.51 11.77
N GLY A 69 4.10 31.70 11.50
CA GLY A 69 4.02 30.33 12.03
C GLY A 69 4.45 29.20 11.09
N SER A 70 4.66 29.48 9.80
CA SER A 70 4.90 28.42 8.80
C SER A 70 6.06 28.69 7.83
N TRP A 71 6.72 29.85 7.87
CA TRP A 71 7.90 30.09 7.01
C TRP A 71 9.21 29.68 7.65
N ASP A 72 9.28 29.45 8.97
CA ASP A 72 10.45 28.79 9.60
C ASP A 72 10.65 27.35 9.10
N ARG A 73 9.61 26.71 8.54
CA ARG A 73 9.72 25.40 7.87
C ARG A 73 10.23 25.51 6.43
N TYR A 74 10.29 26.72 5.88
CA TYR A 74 11.01 27.02 4.64
C TYR A 74 12.47 27.37 4.96
N THR A 75 13.15 26.46 5.68
CA THR A 75 14.57 26.21 5.41
C THR A 75 14.74 26.17 3.90
N ALA A 76 15.69 26.97 3.37
CA ALA A 76 16.06 27.01 1.95
C ALA A 76 15.94 25.62 1.32
N PRO A 77 15.45 25.47 0.06
CA PRO A 77 15.14 24.17 -0.52
C PRO A 77 16.32 23.23 -0.32
N GLN A 78 16.18 22.37 0.69
CA GLN A 78 17.28 21.55 1.20
C GLN A 78 17.72 20.50 0.17
N TRP A 79 17.00 20.43 -0.95
CA TRP A 79 17.18 19.58 -2.09
C TRP A 79 17.30 20.44 -3.35
N THR A 80 18.47 20.39 -3.98
CA THR A 80 18.71 20.83 -5.35
C THR A 80 18.99 19.61 -6.22
N ARG A 81 18.89 19.74 -7.55
CA ARG A 81 19.25 18.65 -8.47
C ARG A 81 20.68 18.15 -8.25
N GLU A 82 21.60 19.07 -7.94
CA GLU A 82 23.00 18.78 -7.65
C GLU A 82 23.14 17.99 -6.35
N LYS A 83 22.49 18.44 -5.27
CA LYS A 83 22.56 17.71 -4.01
C LYS A 83 21.92 16.32 -4.08
N VAL A 84 20.80 16.17 -4.79
CA VAL A 84 20.19 14.85 -5.04
C VAL A 84 21.16 13.95 -5.81
N ARG A 85 21.85 14.51 -6.81
CA ARG A 85 22.86 13.79 -7.60
C ARG A 85 24.00 13.30 -6.71
N ASP A 86 24.57 14.18 -5.89
CA ASP A 86 25.73 13.87 -5.04
C ASP A 86 25.39 12.81 -3.99
N GLU A 87 24.22 12.93 -3.35
CA GLU A 87 23.72 11.96 -2.38
C GLU A 87 23.47 10.58 -3.02
N VAL A 88 22.86 10.54 -4.21
CA VAL A 88 22.64 9.28 -4.93
C VAL A 88 23.95 8.67 -5.41
N MET A 89 24.92 9.48 -5.85
CA MET A 89 26.25 9.00 -6.23
C MET A 89 27.04 8.47 -5.04
N ALA A 90 26.98 9.12 -3.87
CA ALA A 90 27.58 8.64 -2.64
C ALA A 90 26.97 7.30 -2.20
N TYR A 91 25.64 7.18 -2.31
CA TYR A 91 24.95 5.93 -2.03
C TYR A 91 25.35 4.83 -3.03
N ALA A 92 25.41 5.15 -4.32
CA ALA A 92 25.80 4.20 -5.35
C ALA A 92 27.26 3.74 -5.20
N ALA A 93 28.17 4.61 -4.75
CA ALA A 93 29.55 4.22 -4.45
C ALA A 93 29.63 3.14 -3.36
N ASN A 94 28.77 3.25 -2.34
CA ASN A 94 28.66 2.24 -1.27
C ASN A 94 27.95 0.96 -1.72
N ASN A 95 27.22 1.02 -2.84
CA ASN A 95 26.43 -0.08 -3.38
C ASN A 95 26.97 -0.57 -4.73
N GLY A 96 28.30 -0.56 -4.93
CA GLY A 96 28.94 -1.16 -6.10
C GLY A 96 28.60 -0.50 -7.45
N GLY A 97 28.17 0.75 -7.45
CA GLY A 97 27.75 1.49 -8.65
C GLY A 97 26.29 1.26 -9.06
N TYR A 98 25.51 0.54 -8.25
CA TYR A 98 24.09 0.32 -8.50
C TYR A 98 23.24 1.49 -8.01
N MET A 99 22.21 1.83 -8.79
CA MET A 99 21.18 2.77 -8.40
C MET A 99 20.48 2.28 -7.13
N PRO A 100 20.33 3.10 -6.08
CA PRO A 100 19.53 2.73 -4.92
C PRO A 100 18.07 2.48 -5.32
N SER A 101 17.50 1.41 -4.79
CA SER A 101 16.06 1.16 -4.89
C SER A 101 15.28 2.00 -3.88
N GLN A 102 14.01 2.27 -4.18
CA GLN A 102 13.12 2.95 -3.25
C GLN A 102 13.02 2.23 -1.89
N SER A 103 12.97 0.89 -1.91
CA SER A 103 12.89 0.08 -0.68
C SER A 103 14.16 0.21 0.18
N GLN A 104 15.35 0.22 -0.43
CA GLN A 104 16.61 0.44 0.28
C GLN A 104 16.64 1.81 0.96
N LEU A 105 16.26 2.86 0.22
CA LEU A 105 16.19 4.21 0.80
C LEU A 105 15.17 4.30 1.93
N HIS A 106 14.02 3.61 1.84
CA HIS A 106 13.07 3.56 2.94
C HIS A 106 13.60 2.78 4.16
N ALA A 107 14.28 1.65 3.95
CA ALA A 107 14.88 0.87 5.02
C ALA A 107 15.94 1.69 5.78
N ASP A 108 16.66 2.56 5.07
CA ASP A 108 17.66 3.46 5.65
C ASP A 108 17.07 4.79 6.17
N GLY A 109 15.73 4.92 6.20
CA GLY A 109 15.04 6.12 6.68
C GLY A 109 15.14 7.34 5.74
N ARG A 110 15.68 7.18 4.53
CA ARG A 110 15.90 8.22 3.51
C ARG A 110 14.66 8.47 2.63
N ALA A 111 13.48 8.54 3.23
CA ALA A 111 12.22 8.83 2.52
C ALA A 111 12.20 10.26 1.93
N ASP A 112 12.96 11.17 2.53
CA ASP A 112 13.24 12.51 2.05
C ASP A 112 13.95 12.51 0.68
N LEU A 113 14.97 11.65 0.51
CA LEU A 113 15.71 11.51 -0.74
C LEU A 113 14.83 10.88 -1.83
N VAL A 114 14.00 9.89 -1.49
CA VAL A 114 13.00 9.32 -2.41
C VAL A 114 12.11 10.44 -2.96
N LYS A 115 11.54 11.27 -2.08
CA LYS A 115 10.71 12.40 -2.47
C LYS A 115 11.49 13.38 -3.35
N ALA A 116 12.72 13.70 -2.99
CA ALA A 116 13.57 14.61 -3.75
C ALA A 116 13.90 14.09 -5.16
N ILE A 117 14.16 12.79 -5.33
CA ILE A 117 14.39 12.15 -6.63
C ILE A 117 13.16 12.32 -7.54
N HIS A 118 11.96 12.12 -7.01
CA HIS A 118 10.72 12.32 -7.78
C HIS A 118 10.49 13.78 -8.14
N THR A 119 10.67 14.70 -7.19
CA THR A 119 10.38 16.13 -7.40
C THR A 119 11.38 16.81 -8.32
N TRP A 120 12.68 16.56 -8.17
CA TRP A 120 13.73 17.33 -8.85
C TRP A 120 14.29 16.63 -10.09
N CYS A 121 14.28 15.29 -10.11
CA CYS A 121 14.93 14.49 -11.13
C CYS A 121 13.96 13.69 -12.01
N GLY A 122 12.65 13.71 -11.70
CA GLY A 122 11.62 13.01 -12.46
C GLY A 122 11.55 11.51 -12.20
N GLY A 123 12.11 11.05 -11.08
CA GLY A 123 12.10 9.64 -10.67
C GLY A 123 13.41 8.89 -10.90
N PHE A 124 13.43 7.63 -10.45
CA PHE A 124 14.64 6.80 -10.41
C PHE A 124 15.21 6.47 -11.79
N GLY A 125 14.36 6.07 -12.76
CA GLY A 125 14.81 5.70 -14.10
C GLY A 125 15.49 6.84 -14.89
N PRO A 126 14.87 8.04 -14.96
CA PRO A 126 15.52 9.20 -15.57
C PRO A 126 16.83 9.60 -14.89
N LEU A 127 16.87 9.55 -13.55
CA LEU A 127 18.08 9.87 -12.78
C LEU A 127 19.20 8.84 -13.02
N GLN A 128 18.87 7.55 -12.99
CA GLN A 128 19.80 6.46 -13.29
C GLN A 128 20.47 6.65 -14.66
N ARG A 129 19.67 6.88 -15.72
CA ARG A 129 20.20 7.09 -17.07
C ARG A 129 21.10 8.32 -17.17
N ARG A 130 20.76 9.39 -16.47
CA ARG A 130 21.58 10.61 -16.42
C ARG A 130 22.90 10.42 -15.67
N LEU A 131 22.90 9.56 -14.66
CA LEU A 131 24.08 9.28 -13.85
C LEU A 131 24.94 8.12 -14.36
N GLY A 132 24.46 7.37 -15.35
CA GLY A 132 25.16 6.18 -15.85
C GLY A 132 25.24 5.05 -14.81
N LEU A 133 24.33 5.03 -13.83
CA LEU A 133 24.32 4.01 -12.78
C LEU A 133 23.74 2.70 -13.31
N MET A 134 24.27 1.59 -12.78
CA MET A 134 23.72 0.27 -13.08
C MET A 134 22.31 0.17 -12.50
N PRO A 135 21.33 -0.45 -13.20
CA PRO A 135 20.00 -0.65 -12.63
C PRO A 135 20.13 -1.45 -11.35
N ALA A 136 19.35 -1.10 -10.32
CA ALA A 136 19.32 -1.86 -9.07
C ALA A 136 19.26 -3.36 -9.41
N PRO A 137 20.11 -4.21 -8.79
CA PRO A 137 20.11 -5.63 -9.09
C PRO A 137 18.68 -6.10 -8.92
N ILE A 138 18.12 -6.63 -10.01
CA ILE A 138 16.82 -7.28 -9.94
C ILE A 138 17.07 -8.39 -8.94
N HIS A 139 16.48 -8.30 -7.75
CA HIS A 139 16.38 -9.48 -6.90
C HIS A 139 15.70 -10.48 -7.80
N GLU A 140 16.48 -11.48 -8.25
CA GLU A 140 15.97 -12.63 -8.97
C GLU A 140 14.74 -13.01 -8.17
N LYS A 141 13.57 -12.82 -8.77
CA LYS A 141 12.32 -13.04 -8.07
C LYS A 141 12.47 -14.45 -7.57
N GLN A 142 12.65 -14.63 -6.26
CA GLN A 142 12.43 -15.92 -5.63
C GLN A 142 10.93 -16.12 -5.77
N TYR A 143 10.50 -16.47 -6.99
CA TYR A 143 9.36 -17.31 -7.16
C TYR A 143 9.68 -18.48 -6.26
N ARG A 144 8.89 -18.62 -5.19
CA ARG A 144 8.94 -19.82 -4.37
C ARG A 144 8.95 -21.00 -5.32
N SER A 145 9.85 -21.94 -5.12
CA SER A 145 9.75 -23.18 -5.89
C SER A 145 8.36 -23.78 -5.68
N ARG A 146 7.90 -24.58 -6.64
CA ARG A 146 6.64 -25.32 -6.53
C ARG A 146 6.50 -25.98 -5.15
N ASP A 147 7.56 -26.60 -4.66
CA ASP A 147 7.58 -27.29 -3.36
C ASP A 147 7.51 -26.31 -2.19
N GLN A 148 8.24 -25.19 -2.23
CA GLN A 148 8.14 -24.14 -1.21
C GLN A 148 6.73 -23.53 -1.13
N MET A 149 5.98 -23.50 -2.23
CA MET A 149 4.58 -23.06 -2.20
C MET A 149 3.68 -24.07 -1.49
N LEU A 150 3.93 -25.37 -1.68
CA LEU A 150 3.20 -26.45 -1.03
C LEU A 150 3.54 -26.55 0.47
N ASP A 151 4.81 -26.40 0.83
CA ASP A 151 5.28 -26.39 2.22
C ASP A 151 4.64 -25.28 3.04
N ASP A 152 4.56 -24.07 2.48
CA ASP A 152 3.90 -22.94 3.11
C ASP A 152 2.40 -23.15 3.26
N LEU A 153 1.77 -23.72 2.23
CA LEU A 153 0.35 -24.05 2.25
C LEU A 153 0.04 -25.09 3.33
N LEU A 154 0.90 -26.11 3.46
CA LEU A 154 0.82 -27.13 4.50
C LEU A 154 1.06 -26.54 5.89
N ALA A 155 2.08 -25.70 6.06
CA ALA A 155 2.36 -25.01 7.31
C ALA A 155 1.16 -24.17 7.76
N LYS A 156 0.54 -23.45 6.80
CA LYS A 156 -0.67 -22.67 7.08
C LYS A 156 -1.87 -23.55 7.43
N GLY A 157 -2.01 -24.70 6.77
CA GLY A 157 -3.04 -25.69 7.11
C GLY A 157 -2.87 -26.26 8.52
N ARG A 158 -1.62 -26.55 8.93
CA ARG A 158 -1.27 -27.01 10.28
C ARG A 158 -1.57 -25.96 11.35
N GLU A 159 -1.23 -24.69 11.08
CA GLU A 159 -1.55 -23.56 11.96
C GLU A 159 -3.05 -23.43 12.21
N LEU A 160 -3.86 -23.60 11.17
CA LEU A 160 -5.32 -23.44 11.24
C LEU A 160 -6.04 -24.72 11.68
N GLY A 161 -5.36 -25.87 11.70
CA GLY A 161 -5.96 -27.19 11.91
C GLY A 161 -6.97 -27.59 10.82
N ARG A 162 -6.98 -26.88 9.68
CA ARG A 162 -7.89 -27.08 8.55
C ARG A 162 -7.29 -26.51 7.27
N ARG A 163 -7.91 -26.82 6.12
CA ARG A 163 -7.53 -26.23 4.83
C ARG A 163 -7.62 -24.68 4.88
N PRO A 164 -6.56 -23.96 4.47
CA PRO A 164 -6.59 -22.51 4.37
C PRO A 164 -7.58 -22.02 3.31
N LYS A 165 -8.21 -20.87 3.54
CA LYS A 165 -9.02 -20.14 2.55
C LYS A 165 -8.17 -19.07 1.85
N ALA A 166 -8.58 -18.65 0.65
CA ALA A 166 -7.85 -17.65 -0.14
C ALA A 166 -7.58 -16.33 0.64
N LEU A 167 -8.52 -15.88 1.46
CA LEU A 167 -8.39 -14.68 2.30
C LEU A 167 -7.38 -14.83 3.46
N GLU A 168 -7.02 -16.06 3.81
CA GLU A 168 -6.09 -16.37 4.91
C GLU A 168 -4.63 -16.44 4.38
N LEU A 169 -4.45 -16.30 3.07
CA LEU A 169 -3.15 -16.25 2.41
C LEU A 169 -2.78 -14.82 2.05
N ARG A 170 -1.48 -14.49 2.09
CA ARG A 170 -0.99 -13.23 1.53
C ARG A 170 -1.31 -13.19 0.04
N GLN A 171 -1.72 -12.02 -0.48
CA GLN A 171 -2.10 -11.83 -1.89
C GLN A 171 -1.03 -12.35 -2.87
N VAL A 172 0.25 -12.11 -2.56
CA VAL A 172 1.39 -12.61 -3.34
C VAL A 172 1.46 -14.15 -3.38
N HIS A 173 1.10 -14.83 -2.29
CA HIS A 173 1.09 -16.30 -2.26
C HIS A 173 -0.10 -16.86 -3.04
N TYR A 174 -1.28 -16.26 -2.90
CA TYR A 174 -2.46 -16.68 -3.63
C TYR A 174 -2.28 -16.55 -5.16
N LEU A 175 -1.71 -15.44 -5.62
CA LEU A 175 -1.40 -15.24 -7.05
C LEU A 175 -0.37 -16.24 -7.56
N ALA A 176 0.63 -16.60 -6.74
CA ALA A 176 1.60 -17.62 -7.11
C ALA A 176 0.94 -19.00 -7.27
N LEU A 177 0.05 -19.39 -6.35
CA LEU A 177 -0.71 -20.64 -6.44
C LEU A 177 -1.66 -20.67 -7.66
N LEU A 178 -2.28 -19.53 -7.99
CA LEU A 178 -3.10 -19.38 -9.19
C LEU A 178 -2.29 -19.61 -10.47
N HIS A 179 -1.08 -19.05 -10.56
CA HIS A 179 -0.23 -19.20 -11.73
C HIS A 179 0.30 -20.63 -11.88
N GLU A 180 0.74 -21.24 -10.77
CA GLU A 180 1.52 -22.49 -10.84
C GLU A 180 0.69 -23.76 -10.75
N PHE A 181 -0.46 -23.69 -10.07
CA PHE A 181 -1.34 -24.84 -9.91
C PHE A 181 -2.73 -24.61 -10.54
N GLY A 182 -3.03 -23.39 -11.00
CA GLY A 182 -4.38 -23.02 -11.46
C GLY A 182 -5.33 -22.64 -10.32
N GLY A 183 -4.81 -22.50 -9.09
CA GLY A 183 -5.58 -22.05 -7.93
C GLY A 183 -5.29 -22.83 -6.65
N LEU A 184 -5.89 -22.35 -5.56
CA LEU A 184 -5.69 -22.89 -4.22
C LEU A 184 -6.13 -24.37 -4.10
N GLU A 185 -7.29 -24.73 -4.65
CA GLU A 185 -7.82 -26.11 -4.62
C GLU A 185 -6.94 -27.09 -5.39
N ALA A 186 -6.43 -26.67 -6.54
CA ALA A 186 -5.53 -27.48 -7.36
C ALA A 186 -4.17 -27.67 -6.68
N ALA A 187 -3.66 -26.63 -6.00
CA ALA A 187 -2.46 -26.73 -5.18
C ALA A 187 -2.65 -27.69 -4.01
N TRP A 188 -3.80 -27.65 -3.33
CA TRP A 188 -4.10 -28.57 -2.24
C TRP A 188 -4.23 -30.02 -2.72
N THR A 189 -4.90 -30.24 -3.85
CA THR A 189 -4.99 -31.57 -4.48
C THR A 189 -3.60 -32.12 -4.85
N ALA A 190 -2.73 -31.26 -5.41
CA ALA A 190 -1.36 -31.64 -5.74
C ALA A 190 -0.55 -32.02 -4.49
N LEU A 191 -0.81 -31.35 -3.36
CA LEU A 191 -0.21 -31.68 -2.07
C LEU A 191 -0.63 -33.07 -1.58
N GLU A 192 -1.93 -33.37 -1.63
CA GLU A 192 -2.46 -34.67 -1.22
C GLU A 192 -1.89 -35.81 -2.08
N GLN A 193 -1.85 -35.62 -3.40
CA GLN A 193 -1.23 -36.58 -4.33
C GLN A 193 0.28 -36.78 -4.11
N SER A 194 0.98 -35.76 -3.62
CA SER A 194 2.40 -35.87 -3.28
C SER A 194 2.63 -36.64 -1.98
N HIS A 195 1.67 -36.60 -1.06
CA HIS A 195 1.75 -37.27 0.23
C HIS A 195 1.37 -38.75 0.13
N ASP A 196 0.31 -39.08 -0.63
CA ASP A 196 -0.11 -40.47 -0.85
C ASP A 196 0.98 -41.29 -1.58
N ARG A 197 1.71 -40.65 -2.51
CA ARG A 197 2.79 -41.29 -3.26
C ARG A 197 4.04 -41.58 -2.41
N ALA A 198 4.17 -40.96 -1.22
CA ALA A 198 5.26 -41.22 -0.30
C ALA A 198 4.97 -42.41 0.63
N VAL A 199 3.70 -42.66 0.95
CA VAL A 199 3.26 -43.74 1.85
C VAL A 199 3.33 -45.11 1.16
N ASP A 200 3.04 -45.19 -0.14
CA ASP A 200 3.10 -46.45 -0.91
C ASP A 200 4.53 -47.01 -1.10
N THR A 201 5.57 -46.23 -0.81
CA THR A 201 6.98 -46.65 -0.96
C THR A 201 7.58 -47.32 0.27
N ASP A 202 6.91 -47.27 1.43
CA ASP A 202 7.41 -47.82 2.70
C ASP A 202 6.86 -49.23 3.03
N ASP A 203 5.90 -49.74 2.25
CA ASP A 203 5.26 -51.07 2.47
C ASP A 203 5.80 -52.17 1.52
N ALA A 204 6.95 -51.95 0.87
CA ALA A 204 7.53 -52.85 -0.12
C ALA A 204 8.88 -53.50 0.27
N ASP A 205 9.17 -53.61 1.57
CA ASP A 205 10.31 -54.37 2.13
C ASP A 205 9.87 -55.51 3.08
#